data_AF-A0A8C2FVR3-F1
#
_entry.id   AF-A0A8C2FVR3-F1
#
_cell.length_a   1.000
_cell.length_b   1.000
_cell.length_c   1.000
_cell.angle_alpha   90.00
_cell.angle_beta   90.00
_cell.angle_gamma   90.00
#
_symmetry.space_group_name_H-M   'P 1'
#
loop_
_entity.id
_entity.type
_entity.pdbx_description
1 polymer ?
#
loop_
_entity_poly.entity_id
_entity_poly.type
_entity_poly.pdbx_seq_one_letter_code
_entity_poly.pdbx_strand_id
1 'polypeptide(L)' 'MAGVVETEEQARHRFQLELEFVQCLANPNYLNFLAQRGYLREKPFVNYLKYLLYWKEPEYAKFLKNQSMGPDCLYLL' A
#
# COMPACT_ATOMS: atom_id res chain seq x y z
N MET A 1 19.01 25.56 3.48
CA MET A 1 17.73 24.85 3.68
C MET A 1 18.05 23.61 4.47
N ALA A 2 17.64 23.55 5.74
CA ALA A 2 17.88 22.40 6.59
C ALA A 2 17.06 21.23 6.03
N GLY A 3 17.73 20.28 5.38
CA GLY A 3 17.12 19.00 5.04
C GLY A 3 16.76 18.34 6.36
N VAL A 4 15.48 18.33 6.70
CA VAL A 4 14.97 17.60 7.84
C VAL A 4 15.32 16.14 7.57
N VAL A 5 16.31 15.62 8.29
CA VAL A 5 16.66 14.20 8.22
C VAL A 5 15.44 13.46 8.74
N GLU A 6 14.75 12.78 7.85
CA GLU A 6 13.59 11.96 8.20
C GLU A 6 14.07 10.90 9.20
N THR A 7 13.51 10.88 10.41
CA THR A 7 13.93 9.93 11.45
C THR A 7 13.56 8.51 11.03
N GLU A 8 14.33 7.51 11.45
CA GLU A 8 14.03 6.09 11.17
C GLU A 8 12.61 5.69 11.58
N GLU A 9 12.08 6.32 12.64
CA GLU A 9 10.72 6.13 13.11
C GLU A 9 9.68 6.64 12.11
N GLN A 10 9.94 7.79 11.48
CA GLN A 10 9.08 8.36 10.43
C GLN A 10 9.10 7.49 9.18
N ALA A 11 10.28 7.01 8.79
CA ALA A 11 10.43 6.10 7.65
C ALA A 11 9.67 4.77 7.88
N ARG A 12 9.75 4.19 9.09
CA ARG A 12 8.93 3.01 9.46
C ARG A 12 7.45 3.32 9.39
N HIS A 13 7.01 4.44 9.96
CA HIS A 13 5.59 4.83 9.95
C HIS A 13 5.06 4.96 8.52
N ARG A 14 5.85 5.57 7.64
CA ARG A 14 5.53 5.72 6.22
C ARG A 14 5.40 4.37 5.52
N PHE A 15 6.34 3.46 5.76
CA PHE A 15 6.31 2.10 5.22
C PHE A 15 5.07 1.32 5.71
N GLN A 16 4.70 1.48 6.98
CA GLN A 16 3.52 0.84 7.55
C GLN A 16 2.23 1.35 6.91
N LEU A 17 2.11 2.67 6.74
CA LEU A 17 1.00 3.31 6.03
C LEU A 17 0.92 2.88 4.56
N GLU A 18 2.07 2.81 3.87
CA GLU A 18 2.17 2.32 2.50
C GLU A 18 1.70 0.86 2.41
N LEU A 19 2.10 0.01 3.37
CA LEU A 19 1.69 -1.38 3.44
C LEU A 19 0.17 -1.52 3.63
N GLU A 20 -0.41 -0.82 4.61
CA GLU A 20 -1.86 -0.80 4.85
C GLU A 20 -2.62 -0.29 3.62
N PHE A 21 -2.10 0.76 2.97
CA PHE A 21 -2.69 1.31 1.76
C PHE A 21 -2.67 0.32 0.59
N VAL A 22 -1.56 -0.39 0.37
CA VAL A 22 -1.46 -1.43 -0.67
C VAL A 22 -2.38 -2.61 -0.36
N GLN A 23 -2.55 -2.97 0.90
CA GLN A 23 -3.55 -3.98 1.32
C GLN A 23 -4.98 -3.51 1.02
N CYS A 24 -5.32 -2.25 1.30
CA CYS A 24 -6.61 -1.68 0.91
C CYS A 24 -6.79 -1.64 -0.62
N LEU A 25 -5.73 -1.36 -1.38
CA LEU A 25 -5.76 -1.43 -2.85
C LEU A 25 -5.99 -2.85 -3.38
N ALA A 26 -5.66 -3.90 -2.62
CA ALA A 26 -6.00 -5.27 -2.97
C ALA A 26 -7.51 -5.57 -2.83
N ASN A 27 -8.26 -4.73 -2.10
CA ASN A 27 -9.71 -4.87 -1.98
C ASN A 27 -10.42 -4.25 -3.21
N PRO A 28 -11.16 -5.04 -4.00
CA PRO A 28 -11.86 -4.55 -5.19
C PRO A 28 -12.92 -3.48 -4.87
N ASN A 29 -13.52 -3.50 -3.66
CA ASN A 29 -14.48 -2.49 -3.24
C ASN A 29 -13.82 -1.12 -3.04
N TYR A 30 -12.61 -1.10 -2.50
CA TYR A 30 -11.85 0.13 -2.29
C TYR A 30 -11.37 0.71 -3.62
N LEU A 31 -10.89 -0.15 -4.54
CA LEU A 31 -10.59 0.26 -5.91
C LEU A 31 -11.80 0.84 -6.63
N ASN A 32 -12.97 0.22 -6.49
CA ASN A 32 -14.21 0.77 -7.05
C ASN A 32 -14.57 2.14 -6.47
N PHE A 33 -14.41 2.33 -5.16
CA PHE A 33 -14.61 3.64 -4.53
C PHE A 33 -13.65 4.70 -5.08
N LEU A 34 -12.37 4.37 -5.20
CA LEU A 34 -11.35 5.26 -5.77
C LEU A 34 -11.65 5.60 -7.24
N ALA A 35 -12.11 4.62 -8.02
CA ALA A 35 -12.49 4.79 -9.41
C ALA A 35 -13.72 5.70 -9.55
N GLN A 36 -14.76 5.48 -8.72
CA GLN A 36 -15.99 6.28 -8.71
C GLN A 36 -15.72 7.73 -8.32
N ARG A 37 -14.82 7.97 -7.36
CA ARG A 37 -14.40 9.31 -6.94
C ARG A 37 -13.51 10.01 -7.97
N GLY A 38 -12.93 9.27 -8.93
CA GLY A 38 -12.03 9.80 -9.94
C GLY A 38 -10.58 9.96 -9.48
N TYR A 39 -10.19 9.47 -8.30
CA TYR A 39 -8.81 9.56 -7.79
C TYR A 39 -7.81 8.84 -8.71
N LEU A 40 -8.24 7.75 -9.36
CA LEU A 40 -7.42 7.01 -10.34
C LEU A 40 -7.07 7.84 -11.59
N ARG A 41 -7.74 8.99 -11.82
CA ARG A 41 -7.45 9.89 -12.94
C ARG A 41 -6.48 11.02 -12.56
N GLU A 42 -6.19 11.20 -11.28
CA GLU A 42 -5.29 12.25 -10.82
C GLU A 42 -3.83 11.86 -11.09
N LYS A 43 -3.12 12.70 -11.85
CA LYS A 43 -1.67 12.58 -12.10
C LYS A 43 -0.84 12.31 -10.82
N PRO A 44 -1.01 13.06 -9.71
CA PRO A 44 -0.24 12.79 -8.49
C PRO A 44 -0.53 11.40 -7.91
N PHE A 45 -1.79 10.97 -7.93
CA PHE A 45 -2.19 9.64 -7.44
C PHE A 45 -1.62 8.52 -8.31
N VAL A 46 -1.69 8.65 -9.63
CA VAL A 46 -1.10 7.68 -10.56
C VAL A 46 0.41 7.58 -10.38
N ASN A 47 1.10 8.69 -10.11
CA ASN A 47 2.53 8.67 -9.84
C ASN A 47 2.85 7.92 -8.52
N TYR A 48 1.99 8.08 -7.51
CA TYR A 48 2.10 7.35 -6.26
C TYR A 48 1.84 5.84 -6.44
N LEU A 49 0.83 5.46 -7.23
CA LEU A 49 0.60 4.05 -7.59
C LEU A 49 1.81 3.44 -8.32
N LYS A 50 2.46 4.20 -9.21
CA LYS A 50 3.70 3.75 -9.87
C LYS A 50 4.82 3.55 -8.88
N TYR A 51 4.97 4.44 -7.91
CA TYR A 51 5.92 4.25 -6.81
C TYR A 51 5.60 2.94 -6.08
N LEU A 52 4.35 2.71 -5.68
CA LEU A 52 3.93 1.48 -4.98
C LEU A 52 4.12 0.18 -5.80
N LEU A 53 4.46 0.23 -7.09
CA LEU A 53 4.79 -0.97 -7.87
C LEU A 53 6.04 -1.68 -7.35
N TYR A 54 6.92 -1.05 -6.57
CA TYR A 54 8.05 -1.76 -5.94
C TYR A 54 7.57 -2.87 -4.99
N TRP A 55 6.36 -2.75 -4.43
CA TRP A 55 5.75 -3.80 -3.61
C TRP A 55 5.47 -5.09 -4.38
N LYS A 56 5.45 -5.02 -5.72
CA LYS A 56 5.29 -6.18 -6.60
C LYS A 56 6.56 -7.04 -6.65
N GLU A 57 7.71 -6.50 -6.28
CA GLU A 57 8.95 -7.28 -6.22
C GLU A 57 8.87 -8.35 -5.13
N PRO A 58 9.43 -9.55 -5.36
CA PRO A 58 9.29 -10.68 -4.45
C PRO A 58 9.83 -10.38 -3.04
N GLU A 59 10.79 -9.46 -2.93
CA GLU A 59 11.37 -9.01 -1.67
C GLU A 59 10.38 -8.27 -0.77
N TYR A 60 9.43 -7.54 -1.36
CA TYR A 60 8.40 -6.76 -0.67
C TYR A 60 7.04 -7.46 -0.66
N ALA A 61 6.73 -8.23 -1.71
CA ALA A 61 5.50 -9.00 -1.84
C ALA A 61 5.31 -10.00 -0.68
N LYS A 62 6.41 -10.45 -0.05
CA LYS A 62 6.36 -11.29 1.17
C LYS A 62 5.63 -10.59 2.32
N PHE A 63 5.72 -9.27 2.47
CA PHE A 63 5.03 -8.52 3.52
C PHE A 63 3.54 -8.36 3.25
N LEU A 64 3.15 -8.24 1.97
CA LEU A 64 1.74 -8.23 1.56
C LEU A 64 1.09 -9.60 1.75
N LYS A 65 1.82 -10.67 1.39
CA LYS A 65 1.29 -12.04 1.43
C LYS A 65 1.28 -12.63 2.85
N ASN A 66 2.27 -12.30 3.68
CA ASN A 66 2.36 -12.80 5.05
C ASN A 66 1.35 -12.14 6.02
N GLN A 67 0.71 -11.04 5.64
CA GLN A 67 -0.40 -10.43 6.39
C GLN A 67 -1.77 -11.01 6.02
N SER A 68 -1.84 -11.99 5.09
CA SER A 68 -3.00 -12.86 5.03
C SER A 68 -2.86 -13.92 6.12
N MET A 69 -3.41 -13.55 7.28
CA MET A 69 -4.08 -14.46 8.20
C MET A 69 -3.23 -15.57 8.85
N GLY A 70 -3.13 -15.51 10.18
CA GLY A 70 -2.99 -16.72 10.99
C GLY A 70 -4.13 -17.72 10.69
N PRO A 71 -3.96 -19.01 11.06
CA PRO A 71 -4.80 -20.12 10.62
C PRO A 71 -6.32 -19.96 10.86
N ASP A 72 -6.73 -19.06 11.76
CA ASP A 72 -8.10 -18.56 12.01
C ASP A 72 -8.95 -18.21 10.79
N CYS A 73 -8.30 -17.75 9.75
CA CYS A 73 -8.90 -16.71 8.93
C CYS A 73 -8.81 -17.10 7.42
N LEU A 74 -8.46 -18.37 7.17
CA LEU A 74 -8.35 -19.05 5.86
C LEU A 74 -9.66 -19.72 5.37
N TYR A 75 -10.81 -19.53 6.03
CA TYR A 75 -12.04 -20.28 5.67
C TYR A 75 -13.03 -19.52 4.76
N LEU A 76 -12.64 -18.42 4.12
CA LEU A 76 -13.57 -17.68 3.26
C LEU A 76 -13.02 -17.29 1.88
N LEU A 77 -12.18 -18.15 1.29
CA LEU A 77 -11.95 -18.16 -0.16
C LEU A 77 -12.03 -19.59 -0.68
#